data_AF-A0A975GDL4-F1
#
_entry.id   AF-A0A975GDL4-F1
#
_cell.length_a   1.000
_cell.length_b   1.000
_cell.length_c   1.000
_cell.angle_alpha   90.00
_cell.angle_beta   90.00
_cell.angle_gamma   90.00
#
_symmetry.space_group_name_H-M   'P 1'
#
loop_
_entity.id
_entity.type
_entity.pdbx_description
1 polymer ?
#
loop_
_entity_poly.entity_id
_entity_poly.type
_entity_poly.pdbx_seq_one_letter_code
_entity_poly.pdbx_strand_id
1 'polypeptide(L)'
;MKNIFLVLLILAFSACSLKQNSVNDTKKHMQESEKLSVLLHQLDMVVYEQLKSELDKDNKRRRYALTLADTLHKLVVKMKTSSQRKPYKDLDIDEKELYNKYINDLDENAKEIESLARKYELEKLENRLETMDSICNNCHVKFRKQ
;
A
#
# COMPACT_ATOMS: atom_id res chain seq x y z
N MET A 1 67.48 11.03 18.76
CA MET A 1 67.32 9.62 18.34
C MET A 1 66.72 8.80 19.47
N LYS A 2 65.41 8.90 19.73
CA LYS A 2 64.77 8.18 20.85
C LYS A 2 63.30 7.76 20.60
N ASN A 3 62.80 7.93 19.36
CA ASN A 3 61.37 7.70 19.03
C ASN A 3 61.11 6.62 17.98
N ILE A 4 62.11 5.84 17.55
CA ILE A 4 61.90 4.78 16.54
C ILE A 4 61.60 3.42 17.20
N PHE A 5 61.93 3.24 18.48
CA PHE A 5 61.75 1.95 19.17
C PHE A 5 60.33 1.69 19.69
N LEU A 6 59.43 2.69 19.68
CA LEU A 6 58.08 2.55 20.27
C LEU A 6 57.02 2.01 19.29
N VAL A 7 57.32 1.95 17.99
CA VAL A 7 56.35 1.54 16.96
C VAL A 7 56.41 0.02 16.67
N LEU A 8 57.50 -0.66 17.04
CA LEU A 8 57.70 -2.08 16.77
C LEU A 8 57.13 -3.03 17.84
N LEU A 9 56.65 -2.51 18.97
CA LEU A 9 56.18 -3.34 20.10
C LEU A 9 54.65 -3.58 20.13
N ILE A 10 53.89 -2.93 19.26
CA ILE A 10 52.41 -3.07 19.23
C ILE A 10 51.94 -4.12 18.21
N LEU A 11 52.85 -4.65 17.37
CA LEU A 11 52.50 -5.66 16.35
C LEU A 11 52.64 -7.13 16.81
N ALA A 12 52.97 -7.39 18.07
CA ALA A 12 53.33 -8.75 18.53
C ALA A 12 52.26 -9.50 19.34
N PHE A 13 51.02 -8.99 19.47
CA PHE A 13 49.95 -9.69 20.24
C PHE A 13 48.83 -10.31 19.40
N SER A 14 49.00 -10.40 18.08
CA SER A 14 48.08 -11.13 17.20
C SER A 14 48.50 -12.60 17.05
N ALA A 15 48.64 -13.33 18.16
CA ALA A 15 48.82 -14.78 18.18
C ALA A 15 47.71 -15.42 19.02
N CYS A 16 46.65 -15.81 18.33
CA CYS A 16 45.70 -16.90 18.59
C CYS A 16 45.58 -17.44 20.03
N SER A 17 44.47 -17.09 20.70
CA SER A 17 43.73 -18.03 21.54
C SER A 17 42.36 -18.26 20.89
N LEU A 18 42.15 -19.47 20.38
CA LEU A 18 40.91 -19.93 19.74
C LEU A 18 40.17 -20.87 20.68
N LYS A 19 38.82 -20.83 20.60
CA LYS A 19 37.81 -21.77 21.14
C LYS A 19 37.53 -21.59 22.65
N GLN A 20 36.34 -21.14 23.07
CA GLN A 20 35.10 -21.90 22.84
C GLN A 20 33.79 -21.06 22.86
N ASN A 21 33.85 -19.71 22.91
CA ASN A 21 32.66 -18.85 23.05
C ASN A 21 32.21 -18.13 21.76
N SER A 22 32.99 -18.20 20.68
CA SER A 22 32.79 -17.36 19.50
C SER A 22 31.50 -17.66 18.73
N VAL A 23 31.00 -18.89 18.73
CA VAL A 23 29.77 -19.24 17.99
C VAL A 23 28.52 -18.68 18.67
N ASN A 24 28.51 -18.64 20.01
CA ASN A 24 27.39 -18.10 20.78
C ASN A 24 27.39 -16.57 20.73
N ASP A 25 28.57 -15.95 20.81
CA ASP A 25 28.74 -14.50 20.65
C ASP A 25 28.40 -14.04 19.22
N THR A 26 28.80 -14.79 18.18
CA THR A 26 28.47 -14.45 16.79
C THR A 26 26.96 -14.57 16.52
N LYS A 27 26.30 -15.61 17.05
CA LYS A 27 24.83 -15.73 16.97
C LYS A 27 24.13 -14.61 17.71
N LYS A 28 24.62 -14.25 18.90
CA LYS A 28 24.10 -13.12 19.69
C LYS A 28 24.29 -11.80 18.95
N HIS A 29 25.45 -11.57 18.35
CA HIS A 29 25.75 -10.38 17.55
C HIS A 29 24.89 -10.31 16.27
N MET A 30 24.63 -11.44 15.61
CA MET A 30 23.70 -11.51 14.47
C MET A 30 22.26 -11.20 14.90
N GLN A 31 21.80 -11.76 16.02
CA GLN A 31 20.45 -11.49 16.54
C GLN A 31 20.29 -10.04 17.00
N GLU A 32 21.31 -9.46 17.61
CA GLU A 32 21.31 -8.04 18.00
C GLU A 32 21.37 -7.13 16.77
N SER A 33 22.13 -7.51 15.73
CA SER A 33 22.16 -6.80 14.44
C SER A 33 20.83 -6.88 13.70
N GLU A 34 20.12 -8.01 13.76
CA GLU A 34 18.81 -8.18 13.14
C GLU A 34 17.74 -7.38 13.89
N LYS A 35 17.77 -7.39 15.23
CA LYS A 35 16.93 -6.52 16.06
C LYS A 35 17.20 -5.05 15.80
N LEU A 36 18.47 -4.65 15.66
CA LEU A 36 18.85 -3.28 15.31
C LEU A 36 18.34 -2.92 13.91
N SER A 37 18.45 -3.81 12.93
CA SER A 37 17.94 -3.60 11.57
C SER A 37 16.41 -3.44 11.56
N VAL A 38 15.68 -4.22 12.36
CA VAL A 38 14.23 -4.08 12.51
C VAL A 38 13.86 -2.77 13.19
N LEU A 39 14.57 -2.39 14.26
CA LEU A 39 14.34 -1.11 14.95
C LEU A 39 14.67 0.08 14.05
N LEU A 40 15.77 0.02 13.29
CA LEU A 40 16.09 1.02 12.28
C LEU A 40 15.03 1.08 11.19
N HIS A 41 14.51 -0.06 10.73
CA HIS A 41 13.42 -0.10 9.76
C HIS A 41 12.10 0.46 10.32
N GLN A 42 11.81 0.25 11.60
CA GLN A 42 10.64 0.81 12.28
C GLN A 42 10.79 2.32 12.52
N LEU A 43 11.99 2.76 12.89
CA LEU A 43 12.31 4.18 13.04
C LEU A 43 12.28 4.88 11.68
N ASP A 44 12.82 4.23 10.64
CA ASP A 44 12.65 4.63 9.25
C ASP A 44 11.18 4.68 8.93
N MET A 45 10.36 3.65 9.14
CA MET A 45 8.92 3.71 8.83
C MET A 45 8.20 4.92 9.45
N VAL A 46 8.51 5.28 10.71
CA VAL A 46 7.95 6.46 11.39
C VAL A 46 8.45 7.78 10.79
N VAL A 47 9.74 7.87 10.46
CA VAL A 47 10.38 9.06 9.87
C VAL A 47 10.08 9.19 8.36
N TYR A 48 9.96 8.07 7.67
CA TYR A 48 9.78 7.91 6.22
C TYR A 48 8.34 8.20 5.81
N GLU A 49 7.35 8.06 6.69
CA GLU A 49 6.01 8.62 6.42
C GLU A 49 5.99 10.15 6.48
N GLN A 50 6.84 10.79 7.32
CA GLN A 50 7.00 12.24 7.36
C GLN A 50 7.92 12.79 6.25
N LEU A 51 8.91 12.03 5.78
CA LEU A 51 9.91 12.46 4.80
C LEU A 51 9.65 12.00 3.35
N LYS A 52 8.48 11.44 3.01
CA LYS A 52 8.19 11.07 1.61
C LYS A 52 8.39 12.27 0.69
N SER A 53 9.21 12.10 -0.34
CA SER A 53 9.28 13.06 -1.43
C SER A 53 7.88 13.19 -2.07
N GLU A 54 7.58 14.33 -2.69
CA GLU A 54 6.31 14.50 -3.42
C GLU A 54 6.12 13.40 -4.47
N LEU A 55 7.21 12.96 -5.11
CA LEU A 55 7.20 11.81 -6.02
C LEU A 55 6.78 10.49 -5.34
N ASP A 56 7.25 10.23 -4.12
CA ASP A 56 6.85 9.04 -3.36
C ASP A 56 5.39 9.09 -2.92
N LYS A 57 4.90 10.29 -2.57
CA LYS A 57 3.49 10.53 -2.25
C LYS A 57 2.62 10.28 -3.48
N ASP A 58 3.01 10.80 -4.65
CA ASP A 58 2.29 10.59 -5.91
C ASP A 58 2.32 9.12 -6.34
N ASN A 59 3.46 8.45 -6.20
CA ASN A 59 3.53 7.01 -6.45
C ASN A 59 2.61 6.20 -5.50
N LYS A 60 2.49 6.61 -4.23
CA LYS A 60 1.55 6.00 -3.27
C LYS A 60 0.10 6.27 -3.68
N ARG A 61 -0.25 7.51 -4.00
CA ARG A 61 -1.59 7.91 -4.48
C ARG A 61 -1.99 7.14 -5.73
N ARG A 62 -1.07 7.02 -6.70
CA ARG A 62 -1.26 6.22 -7.92
C ARG A 62 -1.55 4.76 -7.60
N ARG A 63 -0.76 4.11 -6.73
CA ARG A 63 -1.00 2.71 -6.34
C ARG A 63 -2.37 2.52 -5.70
N TYR A 64 -2.80 3.45 -4.85
CA TYR A 64 -4.14 3.40 -4.26
C TYR A 64 -5.25 3.61 -5.29
N ALA A 65 -5.09 4.55 -6.21
CA ALA A 65 -6.08 4.76 -7.27
C ALA A 65 -6.24 3.51 -8.16
N LEU A 66 -5.13 2.84 -8.53
CA LEU A 66 -5.17 1.58 -9.26
C LEU A 66 -5.86 0.46 -8.46
N THR A 67 -5.57 0.36 -7.16
CA THR A 67 -6.20 -0.63 -6.26
C THR A 67 -7.70 -0.38 -6.10
N LEU A 68 -8.09 0.90 -6.01
CA LEU A 68 -9.48 1.31 -5.95
C LEU A 68 -10.22 0.93 -7.23
N ALA A 69 -9.68 1.29 -8.40
CA ALA A 69 -10.29 0.95 -9.69
C ALA A 69 -10.48 -0.58 -9.86
N ASP A 70 -9.45 -1.37 -9.55
CA ASP A 70 -9.55 -2.85 -9.58
C ASP A 70 -10.62 -3.38 -8.62
N THR A 71 -10.70 -2.82 -7.41
CA THR A 71 -11.72 -3.19 -6.42
C THR A 71 -13.13 -2.85 -6.92
N LEU A 72 -13.32 -1.68 -7.51
CA LEU A 72 -14.58 -1.25 -8.09
C LEU A 72 -14.99 -2.15 -9.27
N HIS A 73 -14.08 -2.48 -10.18
CA HIS A 73 -14.37 -3.41 -11.28
C HIS A 73 -14.82 -4.78 -10.76
N LYS A 74 -14.12 -5.33 -9.76
CA LYS A 74 -14.52 -6.59 -9.13
C LYS A 74 -15.91 -6.50 -8.48
N LEU A 75 -16.22 -5.36 -7.85
CA LEU A 75 -17.53 -5.11 -7.26
C LEU A 75 -18.62 -5.04 -8.34
N VAL A 76 -18.41 -4.27 -9.40
CA VAL A 76 -19.31 -4.15 -10.55
C VAL A 76 -19.59 -5.52 -11.16
N VAL A 77 -18.56 -6.34 -11.40
CA VAL A 77 -18.74 -7.71 -11.95
C VAL A 77 -19.60 -8.56 -11.03
N LYS A 78 -19.38 -8.49 -9.72
CA LYS A 78 -20.22 -9.18 -8.73
C LYS A 78 -21.66 -8.68 -8.79
N MET A 79 -21.89 -7.38 -8.88
CA MET A 79 -23.23 -6.79 -8.97
C MET A 79 -23.96 -7.20 -10.25
N LYS A 80 -23.31 -7.12 -11.41
CA LYS A 80 -23.87 -7.55 -12.72
C LYS A 80 -24.27 -9.03 -12.74
N THR A 81 -23.55 -9.87 -12.00
CA THR A 81 -23.78 -11.33 -11.96
C THR A 81 -24.74 -11.78 -10.86
N SER A 82 -25.17 -10.88 -9.96
CA SER A 82 -25.99 -11.23 -8.79
C SER A 82 -27.49 -10.94 -8.95
N SER A 83 -28.04 -11.16 -10.14
CA SER A 83 -29.46 -10.95 -10.46
C SER A 83 -30.46 -11.75 -9.60
N GLN A 84 -30.00 -12.80 -8.92
CA GLN A 84 -30.81 -13.62 -8.00
C GLN A 84 -30.76 -13.16 -6.54
N ARG A 85 -29.99 -12.10 -6.22
CA ARG A 85 -29.81 -11.59 -4.86
C ARG A 85 -30.60 -10.30 -4.64
N LYS A 86 -30.95 -10.03 -3.38
CA LYS A 86 -31.50 -8.73 -3.00
C LYS A 86 -30.42 -7.64 -3.11
N PRO A 87 -30.77 -6.39 -3.50
CA PRO A 87 -32.13 -5.95 -3.79
C PRO A 87 -32.64 -6.38 -5.18
N TYR A 88 -31.74 -6.68 -6.13
CA TYR A 88 -32.07 -6.88 -7.56
C TYR A 88 -33.24 -7.84 -7.84
N LYS A 89 -33.31 -8.96 -7.12
CA LYS A 89 -34.37 -9.97 -7.29
C LYS A 89 -35.78 -9.39 -7.09
N ASP A 90 -35.92 -8.46 -6.15
CA ASP A 90 -37.21 -7.92 -5.70
C ASP A 90 -37.59 -6.61 -6.43
N LEU A 91 -36.69 -6.08 -7.27
CA LEU A 91 -36.92 -4.85 -8.02
C LEU A 91 -37.88 -5.06 -9.19
N ASP A 92 -38.71 -4.07 -9.48
CA ASP A 92 -39.48 -4.02 -10.73
C ASP A 92 -38.59 -3.72 -11.95
N ILE A 93 -39.19 -3.60 -13.14
CA ILE A 93 -38.43 -3.38 -14.39
C ILE A 93 -37.72 -2.02 -14.39
N ASP A 94 -38.41 -0.95 -13.97
CA ASP A 94 -37.87 0.41 -13.98
C ASP A 94 -36.76 0.55 -12.92
N GLU A 95 -36.97 -0.07 -11.75
CA GLU A 95 -35.98 -0.15 -10.69
C GLU A 95 -34.73 -0.95 -11.10
N LYS A 96 -34.89 -2.04 -11.85
CA LYS A 96 -33.76 -2.80 -12.40
C LYS A 96 -32.97 -2.00 -13.43
N GLU A 97 -33.65 -1.25 -14.29
CA GLU A 97 -33.00 -0.38 -15.25
C GLU A 97 -32.18 0.70 -14.52
N LEU A 98 -32.77 1.38 -13.54
CA LEU A 98 -32.07 2.38 -12.73
C LEU A 98 -30.90 1.78 -11.94
N TYR A 99 -31.08 0.60 -11.35
CA TYR A 99 -30.01 -0.10 -10.63
C TYR A 99 -28.84 -0.44 -11.56
N ASN A 100 -29.14 -0.97 -12.75
CA ASN A 100 -28.15 -1.27 -13.78
C ASN A 100 -27.43 0.00 -14.27
N LYS A 101 -28.15 1.12 -14.35
CA LYS A 101 -27.54 2.42 -14.68
C LYS A 101 -26.47 2.79 -13.65
N TYR A 102 -26.77 2.74 -12.35
CA TYR A 102 -25.76 3.03 -11.32
C TYR A 102 -24.55 2.09 -11.38
N ILE A 103 -24.76 0.81 -11.66
CA ILE A 103 -23.66 -0.15 -11.85
C ILE A 103 -22.78 0.26 -13.03
N ASN A 104 -23.38 0.64 -14.15
CA ASN A 104 -22.64 1.05 -15.35
C ASN A 104 -21.90 2.36 -15.13
N ASP A 105 -22.54 3.36 -14.52
CA ASP A 105 -21.91 4.63 -14.14
C ASP A 105 -20.69 4.38 -13.23
N LEU A 106 -20.80 3.44 -12.27
CA LEU A 106 -19.70 3.07 -11.38
C LEU A 106 -18.55 2.38 -12.13
N ASP A 107 -18.86 1.53 -13.11
CA ASP A 107 -17.86 0.85 -13.96
C ASP A 107 -17.10 1.85 -14.84
N GLU A 108 -17.81 2.80 -15.45
CA GLU A 108 -17.20 3.87 -16.23
C GLU A 108 -16.28 4.74 -15.38
N ASN A 109 -16.76 5.17 -14.20
CA ASN A 109 -15.95 5.95 -13.28
C ASN A 109 -14.70 5.18 -12.80
N ALA A 110 -14.81 3.86 -12.59
CA ALA A 110 -13.66 3.01 -12.26
C ALA A 110 -12.61 2.95 -13.40
N LYS A 111 -13.05 2.83 -14.67
CA LYS A 111 -12.15 2.87 -15.84
C LYS A 111 -11.44 4.23 -15.94
N GLU A 112 -12.14 5.30 -15.62
CA GLU A 112 -11.56 6.65 -15.63
C GLU A 112 -10.53 6.83 -14.51
N ILE A 113 -10.81 6.37 -13.28
CA ILE A 113 -9.84 6.36 -12.17
C ILE A 113 -8.58 5.57 -12.58
N GLU A 114 -8.76 4.39 -13.18
CA GLU A 114 -7.63 3.59 -13.67
C GLU A 114 -6.82 4.34 -14.73
N SER A 115 -7.48 4.93 -15.72
CA SER A 115 -6.86 5.69 -16.81
C SER A 115 -6.04 6.87 -16.28
N LEU A 116 -6.60 7.68 -15.38
CA LEU A 116 -5.92 8.81 -14.74
C LEU A 116 -4.70 8.34 -13.94
N ALA A 117 -4.85 7.27 -13.15
CA ALA A 117 -3.75 6.70 -12.37
C ALA A 117 -2.63 6.15 -13.27
N ARG A 118 -2.96 5.51 -14.41
CA ARG A 118 -1.97 5.02 -15.37
C ARG A 118 -1.22 6.16 -16.06
N LYS A 119 -1.88 7.28 -16.31
CA LYS A 119 -1.31 8.49 -16.94
C LYS A 119 -0.62 9.45 -15.98
N TYR A 120 -0.61 9.14 -14.67
CA TYR A 120 -0.08 10.03 -13.63
C TYR A 120 -0.81 11.38 -13.52
N GLU A 121 -2.06 11.46 -13.98
CA GLU A 121 -2.92 12.65 -13.89
C GLU A 121 -3.69 12.65 -12.55
N LEU A 122 -2.94 12.57 -11.44
CA LEU A 122 -3.49 12.33 -10.10
C LEU A 122 -4.29 13.51 -9.54
N GLU A 123 -4.04 14.71 -10.06
CA GLU A 123 -4.79 15.93 -9.75
C GLU A 123 -6.26 15.84 -10.18
N LYS A 124 -6.58 15.04 -11.20
CA LYS A 124 -7.95 14.87 -11.71
C LYS A 124 -8.73 13.78 -10.95
N LEU A 125 -8.07 13.04 -10.06
CA LEU A 125 -8.70 11.95 -9.32
C LEU A 125 -9.79 12.44 -8.36
N GLU A 126 -9.64 13.64 -7.78
CA GLU A 126 -10.57 14.20 -6.80
C GLU A 126 -12.02 14.19 -7.32
N ASN A 127 -12.24 14.76 -8.51
CA ASN A 127 -13.55 14.78 -9.17
C ASN A 127 -14.13 13.36 -9.40
N ARG A 128 -13.27 12.37 -9.64
CA ARG A 128 -13.70 10.98 -9.86
C ARG A 128 -14.01 10.26 -8.56
N LEU A 129 -13.34 10.60 -7.47
CA LEU A 129 -13.67 10.10 -6.14
C LEU A 129 -15.01 10.68 -5.67
N GLU A 130 -15.28 11.96 -5.91
CA GLU A 130 -16.58 12.57 -5.62
C GLU A 130 -17.70 11.97 -6.47
N THR A 131 -17.45 11.75 -7.76
CA THR A 131 -18.41 11.08 -8.66
C THR A 131 -18.71 9.66 -8.18
N MET A 132 -17.69 8.90 -7.78
CA MET A 132 -17.84 7.56 -7.20
C MET A 132 -18.72 7.60 -5.95
N ASP A 133 -18.45 8.52 -5.02
CA ASP A 133 -19.19 8.65 -3.77
C ASP A 133 -20.67 8.99 -4.05
N SER A 134 -20.91 9.94 -4.95
CA SER A 134 -22.27 10.29 -5.39
C SER A 134 -23.03 9.11 -5.99
N ILE A 135 -22.41 8.33 -6.89
CA ILE A 135 -23.03 7.13 -7.47
C ILE A 135 -23.36 6.11 -6.38
N CYS A 136 -22.41 5.83 -5.48
CA CYS A 136 -22.60 4.88 -4.38
C CYS A 136 -23.74 5.33 -3.46
N ASN A 137 -23.75 6.61 -3.07
CA ASN A 137 -24.75 7.17 -2.16
C ASN A 137 -26.14 7.17 -2.80
N ASN A 138 -26.27 7.59 -4.05
CA ASN A 138 -27.55 7.59 -4.75
C ASN A 138 -28.12 6.17 -4.92
N CYS A 139 -27.26 5.21 -5.29
CA CYS A 139 -27.65 3.80 -5.36
C CYS A 139 -28.10 3.28 -3.99
N HIS A 140 -27.35 3.56 -2.93
CA HIS A 140 -27.69 3.13 -1.58
C HIS A 140 -28.97 3.78 -1.07
N VAL A 141 -29.16 5.09 -1.22
CA VAL A 141 -30.39 5.79 -0.82
C VAL A 141 -31.61 5.17 -1.50
N LYS A 142 -31.49 4.80 -2.78
CA LYS A 142 -32.62 4.23 -3.54
C LYS A 142 -32.89 2.76 -3.21
N PHE A 143 -31.84 1.93 -3.04
CA PHE A 143 -31.98 0.47 -3.05
C PHE A 143 -31.50 -0.24 -1.78
N ARG A 144 -30.86 0.46 -0.86
CA ARG A 144 -30.47 -0.08 0.45
C ARG A 144 -31.55 0.32 1.45
N LYS A 145 -32.46 -0.61 1.75
CA LYS A 145 -33.36 -0.44 2.90
C LYS A 145 -32.51 -0.29 4.16
N GLN A 146 -32.80 0.74 4.96
CA GLN A 146 -32.38 0.80 6.36
C GLN A 146 -33.06 -0.32 7.14
#